data_AF-D6RLL9-F1
#
_entry.id   AF-D6RLL9-F1
#
_cell.length_a   1.000
_cell.length_b   1.000
_cell.length_c   1.000
_cell.angle_alpha   90.00
_cell.angle_beta   90.00
_cell.angle_gamma   90.00
#
_symmetry.space_group_name_H-M   'P 1'
#
loop_
_entity.id
_entity.type
_entity.pdbx_description
1 polymer ?
#
loop_
_entity_poly.entity_id
_entity_poly.type
_entity_poly.pdbx_seq_one_letter_code
_entity_poly.pdbx_strand_id
1 'polypeptide(L)'
;MYHDRSVYIVQEPEQPSPMSAHFDVDLCQLLQTMNLSEKQQSAGAYGVSSIPVKHTEDQLMDSDPHYHSDARSDCSESSANTGPAETYYGCAYLQAIQSQIDNYPTTGGEYVEAIFTHREIFAAHPVAHRDCARGFSDIASVLEKRAWRADREADVEAVSAFRHEAWMVANSL
;
A
#
# COMPACT_ATOMS: atom_id res chain seq x y z
N MET A 1 30.80 -75.15 22.65
CA MET A 1 30.43 -73.79 23.13
C MET A 1 31.56 -72.85 22.75
N TYR A 2 31.20 -71.70 22.17
CA TYR A 2 32.02 -70.67 21.50
C TYR A 2 32.45 -70.94 20.04
N HIS A 3 31.61 -70.51 19.11
CA HIS A 3 32.04 -70.08 17.77
C HIS A 3 31.57 -68.65 17.53
N ASP A 4 32.56 -67.76 17.62
CA ASP A 4 32.85 -66.63 16.74
C ASP A 4 31.79 -66.22 15.71
N ARG A 5 31.31 -64.98 15.83
CA ARG A 5 30.72 -64.23 14.72
C ARG A 5 31.17 -62.77 14.83
N SER A 6 32.22 -62.49 14.07
CA SER A 6 32.68 -61.17 13.65
C SER A 6 31.52 -60.35 13.04
N VAL A 7 31.30 -59.15 13.57
CA VAL A 7 30.35 -58.16 13.03
C VAL A 7 31.15 -57.21 12.14
N TYR A 8 30.92 -57.29 10.82
CA TYR A 8 31.47 -56.34 9.86
C TYR A 8 30.62 -55.06 9.87
N ILE A 9 31.21 -53.95 10.31
CA ILE A 9 30.63 -52.62 10.12
C ILE A 9 30.89 -52.24 8.66
N VAL A 10 29.82 -52.14 7.87
CA VAL A 10 29.86 -51.58 6.52
C VAL A 10 29.95 -50.07 6.67
N GLN A 11 31.10 -49.50 6.33
CA GLN A 11 31.35 -48.07 6.29
C GLN A 11 30.69 -47.50 5.03
N GLU A 12 29.65 -46.68 5.19
CA GLU A 12 29.08 -45.90 4.08
C GLU A 12 30.11 -44.88 3.57
N PRO A 13 30.28 -44.72 2.25
CA PRO A 13 31.05 -43.62 1.69
C PRO A 13 30.25 -42.32 1.78
N GLU A 14 30.85 -41.30 2.40
CA GLU A 14 30.30 -39.95 2.47
C GLU A 14 29.93 -39.42 1.07
N GLN A 15 28.66 -39.06 0.89
CA GLN A 15 28.22 -38.32 -0.27
C GLN A 15 28.67 -36.86 -0.16
N PRO A 16 29.33 -36.29 -1.18
CA PRO A 16 29.58 -34.86 -1.22
C PRO A 16 28.26 -34.12 -1.32
N SER A 17 28.06 -33.17 -0.40
CA SER A 17 26.89 -32.30 -0.33
C SER A 17 26.60 -31.61 -1.67
N PRO A 18 25.32 -31.43 -2.05
CA PRO A 18 25.00 -30.63 -3.22
C PRO A 18 25.50 -29.20 -2.97
N MET A 19 26.42 -28.77 -3.83
CA MET A 19 26.88 -27.39 -3.89
C MET A 19 25.65 -26.49 -3.95
N SER A 20 25.49 -25.65 -2.93
CA SER A 20 24.60 -24.51 -3.01
C SER A 20 25.05 -23.71 -4.22
N ALA A 21 24.28 -23.76 -5.31
CA ALA A 21 24.39 -22.78 -6.37
C ALA A 21 23.98 -21.45 -5.74
N HIS A 22 24.97 -20.75 -5.21
CA HIS A 22 24.86 -19.40 -4.70
C HIS A 22 24.68 -18.53 -5.94
N PHE A 23 23.43 -18.32 -6.35
CA PHE A 23 23.08 -17.32 -7.35
C PHE A 23 23.22 -15.94 -6.70
N ASP A 24 24.47 -15.53 -6.42
CA ASP A 24 24.81 -14.12 -6.24
C ASP A 24 24.80 -13.49 -7.64
N VAL A 25 23.59 -13.13 -8.09
CA VAL A 25 23.46 -12.15 -9.15
C VAL A 25 23.94 -10.83 -8.54
N ASP A 26 25.16 -10.43 -8.88
CA ASP A 26 25.75 -9.18 -8.41
C ASP A 26 24.94 -8.00 -8.96
N LEU A 27 24.05 -7.48 -8.11
CA LEU A 27 23.12 -6.40 -8.43
C LEU A 27 23.86 -5.15 -8.89
N CYS A 28 25.07 -4.92 -8.36
CA CYS A 28 25.92 -3.79 -8.74
C CYS A 28 26.40 -3.94 -10.19
N GLN A 29 26.71 -5.16 -10.61
CA GLN A 29 27.13 -5.46 -11.98
C GLN A 29 25.96 -5.30 -12.96
N LEU A 30 24.75 -5.69 -12.55
CA LEU A 30 23.53 -5.51 -13.35
C LEU A 30 23.21 -4.02 -13.55
N LEU A 31 23.25 -3.21 -12.49
CA LEU A 31 23.02 -1.76 -12.56
C LEU A 31 24.08 -1.05 -13.41
N GLN A 32 25.34 -1.50 -13.38
CA GLN A 32 26.40 -0.97 -14.25
C GLN A 32 26.16 -1.25 -15.74
N THR A 33 25.56 -2.39 -16.08
CA THR A 33 25.21 -2.70 -17.49
C THR A 33 24.03 -1.87 -18.01
N MET A 34 23.21 -1.31 -17.14
CA MET A 34 22.09 -0.44 -17.51
C MET A 34 22.48 1.05 -17.58
N ASN A 35 23.75 1.36 -17.83
CA ASN A 35 24.21 2.73 -18.10
C ASN A 35 23.57 3.26 -19.40
N LEU A 36 22.36 3.82 -19.27
CA LEU A 36 21.68 4.57 -20.31
C LEU A 36 22.50 5.83 -20.56
N SER A 37 23.39 5.75 -21.54
CA SER A 37 24.13 6.91 -22.02
C SER A 37 23.10 7.92 -22.55
N GLU A 38 22.89 8.98 -21.77
CA GLU A 38 22.06 10.13 -22.13
C GLU A 38 22.61 10.77 -23.41
N LYS A 39 21.94 10.48 -24.54
CA LYS A 39 22.10 11.29 -25.74
C LYS A 39 21.15 12.47 -25.63
N GLN A 40 21.68 13.57 -25.09
CA GLN A 40 21.17 14.92 -25.25
C GLN A 40 21.04 15.28 -26.75
N GLN A 41 20.04 16.13 -27.06
CA GLN A 41 19.66 16.79 -28.33
C GLN A 41 18.36 16.19 -28.90
N SER A 42 17.29 16.94 -29.16
CA SER A 42 17.19 18.36 -29.50
C SER A 42 15.79 18.91 -29.21
N ALA A 43 15.73 20.20 -28.87
CA ALA A 43 14.52 21.01 -28.79
C ALA A 43 13.60 20.83 -30.01
N GLY A 44 12.33 20.53 -29.74
CA GLY A 44 11.26 20.53 -30.72
C GLY A 44 10.05 21.24 -30.12
N ALA A 45 9.98 22.55 -30.36
CA ALA A 45 8.81 23.35 -30.09
C ALA A 45 7.64 22.83 -30.92
N TYR A 46 6.59 22.32 -30.25
CA TYR A 46 5.27 22.22 -30.85
C TYR A 46 4.33 23.13 -30.07
N GLY A 47 3.77 24.06 -30.82
CA GLY A 47 2.95 25.15 -30.32
C GLY A 47 1.68 24.65 -29.66
N VAL A 48 1.36 25.37 -28.59
CA VAL A 48 0.02 25.51 -28.02
C VAL A 48 -0.97 25.76 -29.15
N SER A 49 -1.80 24.76 -29.46
CA SER A 49 -2.98 24.97 -30.30
C SER A 49 -4.10 25.45 -29.39
N SER A 50 -4.27 26.77 -29.37
CA SER A 50 -5.33 27.49 -28.69
C SER A 50 -6.70 26.99 -29.19
N ILE A 51 -7.48 26.40 -28.28
CA ILE A 51 -8.89 26.09 -28.53
C ILE A 51 -9.67 27.41 -28.44
N PRO A 52 -10.51 27.77 -29.44
CA PRO A 52 -11.31 28.99 -29.37
C PRO A 52 -12.37 28.87 -28.27
N VAL A 53 -12.19 29.68 -27.23
CA VAL A 53 -13.14 29.91 -26.15
C VAL A 53 -14.40 30.51 -26.77
N LYS A 54 -15.51 29.76 -26.73
CA LYS A 54 -16.83 30.33 -26.96
C LYS A 54 -17.20 31.19 -25.76
N HIS A 55 -17.17 32.49 -25.99
CA HIS A 55 -17.72 33.53 -25.13
C HIS A 55 -19.19 33.17 -24.81
N THR A 56 -19.43 32.71 -23.59
CA THR A 56 -20.78 32.56 -23.04
C THR A 56 -20.94 33.65 -22.02
N GLU A 57 -22.00 34.43 -22.20
CA GLU A 57 -22.26 35.70 -21.54
C GLU A 57 -22.30 35.56 -20.02
N ASP A 58 -21.59 36.46 -19.35
CA ASP A 58 -21.62 36.67 -17.90
C ASP A 58 -23.05 37.02 -17.46
N GLN A 59 -23.78 36.03 -16.93
CA GLN A 59 -24.99 36.29 -16.16
C GLN A 59 -24.59 36.76 -14.75
N LEU A 60 -24.71 38.07 -14.56
CA LEU A 60 -24.76 38.76 -13.26
C LEU A 60 -25.69 37.99 -12.29
N MET A 61 -25.10 37.37 -11.27
CA MET A 61 -25.85 36.96 -10.09
C MET A 61 -26.07 38.20 -9.22
N ASP A 62 -27.34 38.60 -9.13
CA ASP A 62 -27.81 39.71 -8.31
C ASP A 62 -27.42 39.48 -6.85
N SER A 63 -26.81 40.51 -6.24
CA SER A 63 -26.23 40.42 -4.91
C SER A 63 -27.31 40.69 -3.87
N ASP A 64 -27.88 39.63 -3.31
CA ASP A 64 -28.89 39.73 -2.24
C ASP A 64 -28.20 40.00 -0.89
N PRO A 65 -28.39 41.17 -0.23
CA PRO A 65 -27.70 41.51 1.01
C PRO A 65 -28.61 41.23 2.20
N HIS A 66 -28.88 39.95 2.48
CA HIS A 66 -29.52 39.57 3.74
C HIS A 66 -29.08 38.20 4.24
N TYR A 67 -27.78 38.09 4.55
CA TYR A 67 -27.26 36.95 5.31
C TYR A 67 -26.80 37.39 6.70
N HIS A 68 -27.77 37.62 7.58
CA HIS A 68 -27.53 37.57 9.02
C HIS A 68 -27.74 36.12 9.46
N SER A 69 -26.66 35.40 9.72
CA SER A 69 -26.72 34.13 10.43
C SER A 69 -25.69 34.16 11.54
N ASP A 70 -26.15 34.66 12.69
CA ASP A 70 -25.52 34.46 13.99
C ASP A 70 -25.71 32.99 14.39
N ALA A 71 -25.03 32.09 13.68
CA ALA A 71 -24.91 30.71 14.13
C ALA A 71 -23.82 30.69 15.20
N ARG A 72 -24.23 30.94 16.44
CA ARG A 72 -23.46 30.60 17.63
C ARG A 72 -22.91 29.18 17.45
N SER A 73 -21.59 29.08 17.37
CA SER A 73 -20.88 27.82 17.43
C SER A 73 -20.96 27.33 18.88
N ASP A 74 -22.07 26.68 19.21
CA ASP A 74 -22.14 25.84 20.38
C ASP A 74 -21.35 24.57 20.03
N CYS A 75 -20.09 24.55 20.45
CA CYS A 75 -19.27 23.35 20.51
C CYS A 75 -19.94 22.35 21.46
N SER A 76 -20.94 21.64 20.95
CA SER A 76 -21.44 20.43 21.57
C SER A 76 -20.36 19.37 21.40
N GLU A 77 -19.51 19.22 22.43
CA GLU A 77 -18.78 17.98 22.69
C GLU A 77 -19.82 16.87 22.87
N SER A 78 -20.26 16.32 21.75
CA SER A 78 -21.04 15.10 21.74
C SER A 78 -20.06 13.99 22.06
N SER A 79 -19.85 13.75 23.35
CA SER A 79 -19.42 12.45 23.85
C SER A 79 -20.53 11.45 23.50
N ALA A 80 -20.54 11.02 22.25
CA ALA A 80 -21.32 9.90 21.81
C ALA A 80 -20.70 8.66 22.45
N ASN A 81 -21.34 8.19 23.51
CA ASN A 81 -21.22 6.80 23.96
C ASN A 81 -21.72 5.90 22.81
N THR A 82 -20.84 5.59 21.86
CA THR A 82 -20.98 4.43 20.99
C THR A 82 -20.45 3.22 21.76
N GLY A 83 -21.13 2.06 21.65
CA GLY A 83 -20.57 0.77 22.11
C GLY A 83 -19.15 0.57 21.56
N PRO A 84 -18.34 -0.34 22.13
CA PRO A 84 -16.86 -0.29 22.07
C PRO A 84 -16.41 0.24 20.72
N ALA A 85 -16.06 1.53 20.67
CA ALA A 85 -15.82 2.23 19.43
C ALA A 85 -14.73 1.43 18.70
N GLU A 86 -15.07 0.83 17.56
CA GLU A 86 -14.10 0.16 16.72
C GLU A 86 -13.01 1.18 16.42
N THR A 87 -11.88 1.00 17.12
CA THR A 87 -10.81 1.98 17.11
C THR A 87 -9.95 1.63 15.92
N TYR A 88 -10.17 2.36 14.83
CA TYR A 88 -9.43 2.23 13.59
C TYR A 88 -8.13 3.04 13.65
N TYR A 89 -7.02 2.43 13.22
CA TYR A 89 -5.69 3.05 13.26
C TYR A 89 -5.27 3.56 11.89
N GLY A 90 -4.49 4.64 11.87
CA GLY A 90 -3.97 5.28 10.67
C GLY A 90 -4.66 6.58 10.33
N CYS A 91 -4.34 7.12 9.16
CA CYS A 91 -4.94 8.36 8.66
C CYS A 91 -6.41 8.15 8.30
N ALA A 92 -7.17 9.25 8.17
CA ALA A 92 -8.60 9.21 7.89
C ALA A 92 -8.96 8.37 6.65
N TYR A 93 -8.11 8.39 5.63
CA TYR A 93 -8.26 7.56 4.43
C TYR A 93 -8.19 6.05 4.76
N LEU A 94 -7.20 5.65 5.57
CA LEU A 94 -7.02 4.25 5.97
C LEU A 94 -8.13 3.77 6.90
N GLN A 95 -8.61 4.64 7.79
CA GLN A 95 -9.77 4.38 8.64
C GLN A 95 -11.05 4.17 7.80
N ALA A 96 -11.23 4.94 6.72
CA ALA A 96 -12.35 4.73 5.80
C ALA A 96 -12.27 3.34 5.14
N ILE A 97 -11.10 2.90 4.69
CA ILE A 97 -10.90 1.54 4.15
C ILE A 97 -11.23 0.49 5.21
N GLN A 98 -10.77 0.67 6.45
CA GLN A 98 -11.03 -0.26 7.54
C GLN A 98 -12.52 -0.41 7.83
N SER A 99 -13.30 0.68 7.78
CA SER A 99 -14.75 0.63 8.01
C SER A 99 -15.53 -0.22 7.00
N GLN A 100 -14.97 -0.45 5.81
CA GLN A 100 -15.58 -1.25 4.75
C GLN A 100 -14.81 -2.54 4.47
N ILE A 101 -13.87 -2.93 5.35
CA ILE A 101 -12.90 -3.99 5.06
C ILE A 101 -13.56 -5.36 4.81
N ASP A 102 -14.69 -5.64 5.45
CA ASP A 102 -15.41 -6.91 5.30
C ASP A 102 -15.91 -7.13 3.86
N ASN A 103 -16.27 -6.06 3.16
CA ASN A 103 -16.78 -6.12 1.79
C ASN A 103 -15.80 -5.53 0.78
N TYR A 104 -14.55 -5.29 1.20
CA TYR A 104 -13.55 -4.65 0.36
C TYR A 104 -13.12 -5.56 -0.80
N PRO A 105 -13.33 -5.14 -2.06
CA PRO A 105 -12.96 -5.93 -3.23
C PRO A 105 -11.44 -5.98 -3.40
N THR A 106 -10.92 -7.11 -3.90
CA THR A 106 -9.49 -7.27 -4.19
C THR A 106 -9.20 -7.66 -5.64
N THR A 107 -10.17 -8.24 -6.35
CA THR A 107 -9.99 -8.71 -7.74
C THR A 107 -9.92 -7.58 -8.79
N GLY A 108 -10.31 -6.35 -8.46
CA GLY A 108 -10.28 -5.20 -9.38
C GLY A 108 -9.08 -4.27 -9.23
N GLY A 109 -8.12 -4.63 -8.35
CA GLY A 109 -6.95 -3.79 -8.07
C GLY A 109 -7.25 -2.61 -7.13
N GLU A 110 -8.40 -2.58 -6.47
CA GLU A 110 -8.79 -1.51 -5.55
C GLU A 110 -7.79 -1.36 -4.40
N TYR A 111 -7.19 -2.47 -3.95
CA TYR A 111 -6.13 -2.45 -2.95
C TYR A 111 -4.85 -1.73 -3.43
N VAL A 112 -4.55 -1.79 -4.74
CA VAL A 112 -3.39 -1.09 -5.34
C VAL A 112 -3.66 0.40 -5.39
N GLU A 113 -4.86 0.78 -5.86
CA GLU A 113 -5.30 2.19 -5.86
C GLU A 113 -5.29 2.77 -4.44
N ALA A 114 -5.68 1.98 -3.43
CA ALA A 114 -5.60 2.39 -2.04
C ALA A 114 -4.18 2.64 -1.56
N ILE A 115 -3.24 1.79 -1.96
CA ILE A 115 -1.83 1.95 -1.63
C ILE A 115 -1.27 3.22 -2.29
N PHE A 116 -1.54 3.45 -3.57
CA PHE A 116 -1.07 4.65 -4.27
C PHE A 116 -1.69 5.93 -3.72
N THR A 117 -3.01 5.93 -3.48
CA THR A 117 -3.70 7.06 -2.85
C THR A 117 -3.11 7.37 -1.47
N HIS A 118 -2.87 6.35 -0.64
CA HIS A 118 -2.20 6.54 0.65
C HIS A 118 -0.79 7.14 0.48
N ARG A 119 0.01 6.64 -0.47
CA ARG A 119 1.37 7.15 -0.73
C ARG A 119 1.38 8.61 -1.16
N GLU A 120 0.43 9.03 -1.99
CA GLU A 120 0.28 10.44 -2.39
C GLU A 120 -0.03 11.34 -1.18
N ILE A 121 -1.00 10.94 -0.35
CA ILE A 121 -1.37 11.69 0.86
C ILE A 121 -0.20 11.69 1.87
N PHE A 122 0.50 10.56 2.00
CA PHE A 122 1.68 10.43 2.85
C PHE A 122 2.80 11.38 2.42
N ALA A 123 3.09 11.47 1.12
CA ALA A 123 4.11 12.36 0.58
C ALA A 123 3.79 13.83 0.85
N ALA A 124 2.50 14.21 0.84
CA ALA A 124 2.07 15.57 1.16
C ALA A 124 2.24 15.91 2.64
N HIS A 125 2.00 14.96 3.56
CA HIS A 125 2.09 15.22 4.99
C HIS A 125 2.47 13.98 5.83
N PRO A 126 3.77 13.62 5.91
CA PRO A 126 4.21 12.39 6.58
C PRO A 126 3.88 12.34 8.09
N VAL A 127 3.89 13.49 8.77
CA VAL A 127 3.67 13.56 10.23
C VAL A 127 2.29 13.07 10.64
N ALA A 128 1.26 13.18 9.79
CA ALA A 128 -0.09 12.70 10.08
C ALA A 128 -0.29 11.18 9.92
N HIS A 129 0.76 10.43 9.59
CA HIS A 129 0.64 9.01 9.24
C HIS A 129 1.31 8.07 10.28
N ARG A 130 1.50 8.56 11.53
CA ARG A 130 2.18 7.83 12.62
C ARG A 130 1.58 6.45 12.91
N ASP A 131 0.27 6.32 12.79
CA ASP A 131 -0.45 5.06 13.06
C ASP A 131 -0.76 4.24 11.79
N CYS A 132 -0.36 4.70 10.60
CA CYS A 132 -0.69 4.02 9.34
C CYS A 132 -0.02 2.65 9.22
N ALA A 133 1.19 2.48 9.77
CA ALA A 133 1.85 1.18 9.79
C ALA A 133 1.00 0.11 10.52
N ARG A 134 0.38 0.49 11.64
CA ARG A 134 -0.56 -0.37 12.37
C ARG A 134 -1.83 -0.59 11.58
N GLY A 135 -2.42 0.48 11.03
CA GLY A 135 -3.64 0.37 10.25
C GLY A 135 -3.53 -0.55 9.04
N PHE A 136 -2.39 -0.54 8.34
CA PHE A 136 -2.13 -1.48 7.25
C PHE A 136 -1.96 -2.91 7.73
N SER A 137 -1.30 -3.10 8.87
CA SER A 137 -1.14 -4.43 9.49
C SER A 137 -2.49 -5.02 9.89
N ASP A 138 -3.40 -4.19 10.41
CA ASP A 138 -4.75 -4.60 10.79
C ASP A 138 -5.57 -4.98 9.53
N ILE A 139 -5.52 -4.16 8.47
CA ILE A 139 -6.14 -4.47 7.17
C ILE A 139 -5.65 -5.83 6.62
N ALA A 140 -4.33 -6.04 6.60
CA ALA A 140 -3.74 -7.29 6.14
C ALA A 140 -4.19 -8.48 7.01
N SER A 141 -4.27 -8.29 8.32
CA SER A 141 -4.72 -9.34 9.25
C SER A 141 -6.19 -9.72 9.07
N VAL A 142 -7.04 -8.76 8.70
CA VAL A 142 -8.45 -9.03 8.38
C VAL A 142 -8.55 -9.77 7.06
N LEU A 143 -7.88 -9.29 6.01
CA LEU A 143 -7.82 -9.94 4.69
C LEU A 143 -7.36 -11.39 4.77
N GLU A 144 -6.29 -11.66 5.52
CA GLU A 144 -5.73 -13.01 5.68
C GLU A 144 -6.71 -14.02 6.31
N LYS A 145 -7.65 -13.54 7.13
CA LYS A 145 -8.63 -14.39 7.82
C LYS A 145 -9.95 -14.55 7.05
N ARG A 146 -10.13 -13.83 5.93
CA ARG A 146 -11.38 -13.90 5.17
C ARG A 146 -11.54 -15.29 4.55
N ALA A 147 -12.79 -15.78 4.56
CA ALA A 147 -13.13 -16.97 3.81
C ALA A 147 -12.97 -16.71 2.30
N TRP A 148 -12.42 -17.71 1.61
CA TRP A 148 -12.25 -17.68 0.17
C TRP A 148 -13.58 -17.45 -0.56
N ARG A 149 -13.56 -16.56 -1.56
CA ARG A 149 -14.62 -16.31 -2.52
C ARG A 149 -13.99 -15.90 -3.85
N ALA A 150 -14.67 -16.11 -4.97
CA ALA A 150 -14.14 -15.76 -6.29
C ALA A 150 -13.86 -14.25 -6.48
N ASP A 151 -14.62 -13.38 -5.80
CA ASP A 151 -14.41 -11.92 -5.75
C ASP A 151 -13.27 -11.48 -4.81
N ARG A 152 -12.58 -12.46 -4.19
CA ARG A 152 -11.52 -12.29 -3.20
C ARG A 152 -10.28 -13.13 -3.50
N GLU A 153 -10.13 -13.60 -4.74
CA GLU A 153 -8.98 -14.42 -5.16
C GLU A 153 -7.64 -13.68 -4.93
N ALA A 154 -7.66 -12.35 -5.04
CA ALA A 154 -6.49 -11.50 -4.83
C ALA A 154 -6.24 -11.12 -3.36
N ASP A 155 -6.97 -11.67 -2.39
CA ASP A 155 -6.75 -11.36 -0.96
C ASP A 155 -5.30 -11.67 -0.54
N VAL A 156 -4.70 -12.75 -1.04
CA VAL A 156 -3.31 -13.13 -0.72
C VAL A 156 -2.29 -12.07 -1.21
N GLU A 157 -2.51 -11.55 -2.41
CA GLU A 157 -1.68 -10.48 -2.98
C GLU A 157 -1.87 -9.17 -2.21
N ALA A 158 -3.13 -8.83 -1.90
CA ALA A 158 -3.47 -7.64 -1.13
C ALA A 158 -2.86 -7.69 0.30
N VAL A 159 -2.90 -8.84 0.98
CA VAL A 159 -2.24 -9.04 2.29
C VAL A 159 -0.75 -8.73 2.20
N SER A 160 -0.10 -9.27 1.17
CA SER A 160 1.35 -9.08 0.96
C SER A 160 1.67 -7.60 0.69
N ALA A 161 0.86 -6.94 -0.15
CA ALA A 161 1.02 -5.53 -0.48
C ALA A 161 0.82 -4.63 0.75
N PHE A 162 -0.24 -4.84 1.53
CA PHE A 162 -0.49 -4.05 2.74
C PHE A 162 0.56 -4.28 3.83
N ARG A 163 1.08 -5.51 4.00
CA ARG A 163 2.21 -5.77 4.91
C ARG A 163 3.46 -5.03 4.47
N HIS A 164 3.72 -4.99 3.16
CA HIS A 164 4.85 -4.24 2.62
C HIS A 164 4.69 -2.73 2.87
N GLU A 165 3.50 -2.17 2.65
CA GLU A 165 3.23 -0.76 2.99
C GLU A 165 3.38 -0.46 4.47
N ALA A 166 2.91 -1.35 5.35
CA ALA A 166 3.09 -1.19 6.79
C ALA A 166 4.58 -1.03 7.16
N TRP A 167 5.42 -1.88 6.58
CA TRP A 167 6.88 -1.82 6.76
C TRP A 167 7.50 -0.55 6.18
N MET A 168 7.10 -0.15 4.98
CA MET A 168 7.58 1.08 4.32
C MET A 168 7.27 2.32 5.16
N VAL A 169 6.04 2.43 5.67
CA VAL A 169 5.62 3.55 6.53
C VAL A 169 6.39 3.54 7.85
N ALA A 170 6.52 2.38 8.49
CA ALA A 170 7.24 2.25 9.77
C ALA A 170 8.71 2.70 9.66
N ASN A 171 9.34 2.51 8.50
CA ASN A 171 10.73 2.91 8.25
C ASN A 171 10.89 4.36 7.76
N SER A 172 9.79 5.02 7.41
CA SER A 172 9.80 6.37 6.83
C SER A 172 9.48 7.47 7.86
N LEU A 173 9.18 7.09 9.11
CA LEU A 173 8.68 7.97 10.17
C LEU A 173 9.69 8.12 11.32
#